data_AF-A0A357F4K0-F1
#
_entry.id   AF-A0A357F4K0-F1
#
_cell.length_a   1.000
_cell.length_b   1.000
_cell.length_c   1.000
_cell.angle_alpha   90.00
_cell.angle_beta   90.00
_cell.angle_gamma   90.00
#
_symmetry.space_group_name_H-M   'P 1'
#
loop_
_entity.id
_entity.type
_entity.pdbx_description
1 polymer ?
#
loop_
_entity_poly.entity_id
_entity_poly.type
_entity_poly.pdbx_seq_one_letter_code
_entity_poly.pdbx_strand_id
1 'polypeptide(L)' 'MQMDFIVNKETKTVTITKEFAAVLSLVWDAYTKAELLDQWWAPKPFTSRTKAMDFKVGGRRFYAMVSP' A
#
# COMPACT_ATOMS: atom_id res chain seq x y z
N MET A 1 -7.15 16.35 6.55
CA MET A 1 -6.97 15.34 5.48
C MET A 1 -8.23 14.49 5.48
N GLN A 2 -9.00 14.56 4.41
CA GLN A 2 -10.23 13.80 4.23
C GLN A 2 -9.87 12.40 3.71
N MET A 3 -10.51 11.38 4.26
CA MET A 3 -10.40 10.01 3.80
C MET A 3 -11.82 9.47 3.66
N ASP A 4 -12.18 9.05 2.46
CA ASP A 4 -13.46 8.42 2.20
C ASP A 4 -13.26 6.90 2.14
N PHE A 5 -14.08 6.19 2.89
CA PHE A 5 -14.08 4.73 2.97
C PHE A 5 -15.48 4.21 2.64
N ILE A 6 -15.62 3.63 1.46
CA ILE A 6 -16.93 3.19 0.93
C ILE A 6 -16.88 1.68 0.74
N VAL A 7 -17.85 0.98 1.34
CA VAL A 7 -18.03 -0.47 1.18
C VAL A 7 -19.31 -0.72 0.40
N ASN A 8 -19.19 -1.31 -0.79
CA ASN A 8 -20.33 -1.81 -1.54
C ASN A 8 -20.40 -3.34 -1.41
N LYS A 9 -21.43 -3.82 -0.70
CA LYS A 9 -21.60 -5.26 -0.43
C LYS A 9 -22.19 -6.02 -1.62
N GLU A 10 -22.94 -5.36 -2.49
CA GLU A 10 -23.55 -5.98 -3.67
C GLU A 10 -22.46 -6.34 -4.69
N THR A 11 -21.54 -5.41 -4.95
CA THR A 11 -20.40 -5.62 -5.85
C THR A 11 -19.18 -6.23 -5.16
N LYS A 12 -19.21 -6.36 -3.82
CA LYS A 12 -18.09 -6.84 -2.99
C LYS A 12 -16.81 -6.00 -3.16
N THR A 13 -16.96 -4.68 -3.30
CA THR A 13 -15.84 -3.75 -3.48
C THR A 13 -15.66 -2.85 -2.27
N VAL A 14 -14.40 -2.54 -1.96
CA VAL A 14 -14.01 -1.52 -0.98
C VAL A 14 -13.23 -0.44 -1.73
N THR A 15 -13.69 0.81 -1.64
CA THR A 15 -13.04 1.98 -2.24
C THR A 15 -12.50 2.86 -1.13
N ILE A 16 -11.22 3.20 -1.22
CA ILE A 16 -10.52 4.09 -0.28
C ILE A 16 -9.98 5.26 -1.07
N THR A 17 -10.46 6.46 -0.79
CA THR A 17 -9.95 7.72 -1.36
C THR A 17 -9.21 8.48 -0.28
N LYS A 18 -7.98 8.91 -0.56
CA LYS A 18 -7.16 9.66 0.37
C LYS A 18 -6.36 10.73 -0.36
N GLU A 19 -6.40 11.93 0.19
CA GLU A 19 -5.62 13.07 -0.32
C GLU A 19 -4.32 13.22 0.46
N PHE A 20 -3.24 13.54 -0.26
CA PHE A 20 -1.92 13.79 0.30
C PHE A 20 -1.42 15.16 -0.15
N ALA A 21 -0.87 15.92 0.79
CA ALA A 21 -0.17 17.18 0.50
C ALA A 21 1.25 16.88 -0.04
N ALA A 22 1.33 16.14 -1.14
CA ALA A 22 2.58 15.72 -1.77
C ALA A 22 2.41 15.67 -3.29
N VAL A 23 3.50 15.82 -4.03
CA VAL A 23 3.49 15.68 -5.49
C VAL A 23 3.27 14.23 -5.90
N LEU A 24 2.68 14.03 -7.08
CA LEU A 24 2.32 12.71 -7.62
C LEU A 24 3.49 11.71 -7.63
N SER A 25 4.70 12.16 -7.97
CA SER A 25 5.89 11.31 -8.05
C SER A 25 6.27 10.70 -6.69
N LEU A 26 6.07 11.44 -5.60
CA LEU A 26 6.35 10.92 -4.24
C LEU A 26 5.32 9.88 -3.83
N VAL A 27 4.05 10.11 -4.15
CA VAL A 27 3.00 9.12 -3.89
C VAL A 27 3.26 7.87 -4.73
N TRP A 28 3.65 8.01 -5.99
CA TRP A 28 4.03 6.89 -6.85
C TRP A 28 5.19 6.08 -6.26
N ASP A 29 6.28 6.73 -5.87
CA ASP A 29 7.43 6.08 -5.24
C ASP A 29 7.04 5.29 -3.98
N ALA A 30 6.15 5.85 -3.15
CA ALA A 30 5.68 5.22 -1.92
C ALA A 30 4.97 3.87 -2.13
N TYR A 31 4.45 3.59 -3.33
CA TYR A 31 3.79 2.33 -3.70
C TYR A 31 4.63 1.42 -4.62
N THR A 32 5.71 1.95 -5.20
CA THR A 32 6.49 1.25 -6.23
C THR A 32 7.89 0.85 -5.79
N LYS A 33 8.38 1.43 -4.69
CA LYS A 33 9.66 1.09 -4.06
C LYS A 33 9.45 0.28 -2.78
N ALA A 34 10.02 -0.92 -2.72
CA ALA A 34 9.81 -1.85 -1.60
C ALA A 34 10.23 -1.25 -0.24
N GLU A 35 11.35 -0.53 -0.21
CA GLU A 35 11.93 0.11 0.97
C GLU A 35 11.07 1.26 1.52
N LEU A 36 10.27 1.91 0.68
CA LEU A 36 9.32 2.94 1.10
C LEU A 36 8.00 2.29 1.54
N LEU A 37 7.52 1.33 0.75
CA LEU A 37 6.26 0.64 1.00
C LEU A 37 6.29 -0.11 2.34
N ASP A 38 7.41 -0.75 2.69
CA ASP A 38 7.54 -1.51 3.93
C ASP A 38 7.42 -0.64 5.20
N GLN A 39 7.60 0.68 5.10
CA GLN A 39 7.51 1.60 6.24
C GLN A 39 6.07 1.85 6.70
N TRP A 40 5.07 1.63 5.84
CA TRP A 40 3.69 2.02 6.12
C TRP A 40 2.63 0.98 5.72
N TRP A 41 2.98 -0.03 4.92
CA TRP A 41 2.03 -1.00 4.38
C TRP A 41 1.34 -1.86 5.44
N ALA A 42 2.07 -2.27 6.49
CA ALA A 42 1.50 -3.07 7.56
C ALA A 42 0.84 -2.18 8.63
N PRO A 43 -0.39 -2.51 9.07
CA PRO A 43 -0.99 -1.82 10.21
C PRO A 43 -0.21 -2.14 11.49
N LYS A 44 -0.09 -1.16 12.38
CA LYS A 44 0.49 -1.39 13.71
C LYS A 44 -0.33 -2.47 14.46
N PRO A 45 0.30 -3.36 15.24
CA PRO A 45 1.73 -3.36 15.61
C PRO A 45 2.64 -4.15 14.65
N PHE A 46 2.12 -4.65 13.52
CA PHE A 46 2.91 -5.44 12.58
C PHE A 46 3.93 -4.59 11.81
N THR A 47 4.94 -5.24 11.27
CA THR A 47 5.89 -4.64 10.32
C THR A 47 5.80 -5.34 8.97
N SER A 48 6.00 -4.61 7.87
CA SER A 48 6.06 -5.23 6.54
C SER A 48 7.51 -5.57 6.19
N ARG A 49 7.72 -6.75 5.58
CA ARG A 49 9.02 -7.22 5.11
C ARG A 49 8.88 -7.78 3.70
N THR A 50 9.41 -7.07 2.72
CA THR A 50 9.46 -7.52 1.32
C THR A 50 10.70 -8.37 1.09
N LYS A 51 10.51 -9.60 0.60
CA LYS A 51 11.61 -10.49 0.20
C LYS A 51 12.03 -10.25 -1.26
N ALA A 52 11.04 -10.02 -2.14
CA ALA A 52 11.30 -9.73 -3.54
C ALA A 52 10.17 -8.85 -4.10
N MET A 53 10.52 -7.90 -4.97
CA MET A 53 9.57 -7.07 -5.69
C MET A 53 10.10 -6.79 -7.09
N ASP A 54 9.34 -7.21 -8.10
CA ASP A 54 9.56 -6.86 -9.50
C ASP A 54 8.41 -5.97 -9.95
N PHE A 55 8.63 -4.65 -9.93
CA PHE A 55 7.60 -3.67 -10.24
C PHE A 55 7.50 -3.42 -11.75
N LYS A 56 6.91 -4.38 -12.45
CA LYS A 56 6.59 -4.30 -13.88
C LYS A 56 5.30 -5.06 -14.17
N VAL A 57 4.74 -4.86 -15.36
CA VAL A 57 3.57 -5.64 -15.81
C VAL A 57 3.91 -7.14 -15.80
N GLY A 58 3.08 -7.93 -15.12
CA GLY A 58 3.33 -9.37 -14.90
C GLY A 58 4.34 -9.70 -13.80
N GLY A 59 5.00 -8.69 -13.22
CA GLY A 59 5.87 -8.82 -12.05
C GLY A 59 5.08 -9.11 -10.77
N ARG A 60 5.80 -9.46 -9.69
CA ARG A 60 5.20 -9.85 -8.41
C ARG A 60 5.96 -9.22 -7.24
N ARG A 61 5.24 -8.94 -6.16
CA ARG A 61 5.79 -8.63 -4.84
C ARG A 61 5.51 -9.79 -3.90
N PHE A 62 6.57 -10.35 -3.32
CA PHE A 62 6.51 -11.38 -2.29
C PHE A 62 6.97 -10.78 -0.96
N TYR A 63 6.03 -10.60 -0.02
CA TYR A 63 6.24 -9.93 1.26
C TYR A 63 5.48 -10.65 2.38
N ALA A 64 5.87 -10.38 3.61
CA ALA A 64 5.16 -10.81 4.81
C ALA A 64 4.82 -9.60 5.70
N MET A 65 3.75 -9.73 6.49
CA MET A 65 3.51 -8.89 7.66
C MET A 65 3.93 -9.69 8.88
N VAL A 66 4.87 -9.15 9.65
CA VAL A 66 5.54 -9.83 10.77
C VAL A 66 5.01 -9.23 12.07
N SER A 67 4.51 -10.08 12.97
CA SER A 67 4.13 -9.66 14.34
C SER A 67 5.37 -9.36 15.17
N PRO A 68 5.26 -8.55 16.24
CA PRO A 68 6.33 -8.38 17.21
C PRO A 68 6.84 -9.70 17.82
#